data_AF-W9WS38-F1
#
_entry.id   AF-W9WS38-F1
#
_cell.length_a   1.000
_cell.length_b   1.000
_cell.length_c   1.000
_cell.angle_alpha   90.00
_cell.angle_beta   90.00
_cell.angle_gamma   90.00
#
_symmetry.space_group_name_H-M   'P 1'
#
loop_
_entity.id
_entity.type
_entity.pdbx_description
1 polymer ?
#
loop_
_entity_poly.entity_id
_entity_poly.type
_entity_poly.pdbx_seq_one_letter_code
_entity_poly.pdbx_strand_id
1 'polypeptide(L)'
;MRALFHYIRNDLVPSLPTSPPDEWLELKRTGKYLSTPYSRNKVLFGTVSEKLWRHFPLQARTRTDAGYWKYLFRVVEGEKSLSLSSPQNQHNDDDGAGGNRETSTPPTSSGVPSSGVPLLPPGYEFGPMRPSDLQTVLDRTPIPRTLATLRQFVSLGLFRRDEQPSPGPGRGPAVGWGFLGKDASLSSLHTEPEHRGKGLAVALGRELLRRQHVVSPSDAAAEAEAEVEEEKEGEISHGDVGRGRGNRSRYPTIDYSRSTTSAKPFAWAHADVSQSNTASRRVMEKLGGMALWMVMWTEVDMEKMLSSSGSSSLAS
;
A
#
# COMPACT_ATOMS: atom_id res chain seq x y z
N MET A 1 -10.90 11.38 -23.69
CA MET A 1 -11.87 11.57 -22.58
C MET A 1 -13.30 11.24 -22.98
N ARG A 2 -13.88 11.83 -24.03
CA ARG A 2 -15.28 11.51 -24.43
C ARG A 2 -15.52 10.01 -24.72
N ALA A 3 -14.60 9.36 -25.43
CA ALA A 3 -14.67 7.91 -25.68
C ALA A 3 -14.68 7.07 -24.39
N LEU A 4 -13.90 7.46 -23.37
CA LEU A 4 -13.90 6.81 -22.05
C LEU A 4 -15.28 6.91 -21.40
N PHE A 5 -15.92 8.08 -21.42
CA PHE A 5 -17.25 8.23 -20.81
C PHE A 5 -18.33 7.46 -21.56
N HIS A 6 -18.25 7.38 -22.89
CA HIS A 6 -19.14 6.51 -23.67
C HIS A 6 -18.95 5.04 -23.31
N TYR A 7 -17.70 4.56 -23.24
CA TYR A 7 -17.41 3.18 -22.84
C TYR A 7 -17.93 2.85 -21.44
N ILE A 8 -17.70 3.75 -20.46
CA ILE A 8 -18.23 3.56 -19.11
C ILE A 8 -19.76 3.45 -19.14
N ARG A 9 -20.46 4.35 -19.83
CA ARG A 9 -21.93 4.34 -19.86
C ARG A 9 -22.52 3.16 -20.63
N ASN A 10 -21.91 2.78 -21.74
CA ASN A 10 -22.49 1.84 -22.68
C ASN A 10 -22.06 0.39 -22.44
N ASP A 11 -20.89 0.18 -21.85
CA ASP A 11 -20.30 -1.15 -21.69
C ASP A 11 -20.17 -1.54 -20.20
N LEU A 12 -19.67 -0.63 -19.34
CA LEU A 12 -19.43 -0.96 -17.92
C LEU A 12 -20.68 -0.78 -17.03
N VAL A 13 -21.40 0.33 -17.16
CA VAL A 13 -22.61 0.60 -16.35
C VAL A 13 -23.68 -0.48 -16.54
N PRO A 14 -23.93 -1.01 -17.76
CA PRO A 14 -24.91 -2.08 -17.96
C PRO A 14 -24.50 -3.42 -17.32
N SER A 15 -23.19 -3.67 -17.13
CA SER A 15 -22.72 -4.88 -16.45
C SER A 15 -22.84 -4.79 -14.93
N LEU A 16 -23.20 -3.63 -14.36
CA LEU A 16 -23.39 -3.46 -12.92
C LEU A 16 -24.78 -3.93 -12.47
N PRO A 17 -24.90 -4.52 -11.26
CA PRO A 17 -26.17 -4.93 -10.66
C PRO A 17 -27.22 -3.81 -10.64
N THR A 18 -28.48 -4.12 -10.95
CA THR A 18 -29.58 -3.14 -10.92
C THR A 18 -30.03 -2.79 -9.50
N SER A 19 -29.75 -3.66 -8.53
CA SER A 19 -29.94 -3.46 -7.10
C SER A 19 -28.59 -3.37 -6.38
N PRO A 20 -28.52 -2.75 -5.18
CA PRO A 20 -27.27 -2.68 -4.44
C PRO A 20 -26.74 -4.09 -4.11
N PRO A 21 -25.49 -4.43 -4.48
CA PRO A 21 -24.89 -5.74 -4.14
C PRO A 21 -24.48 -5.81 -2.66
N ASP A 22 -24.19 -7.02 -2.16
CA ASP A 22 -23.82 -7.26 -0.75
C ASP A 22 -22.62 -6.43 -0.30
N GLU A 23 -21.58 -6.30 -1.14
CA GLU A 23 -20.42 -5.46 -0.83
C GLU A 23 -20.81 -3.99 -0.66
N TRP A 24 -21.77 -3.49 -1.45
CA TRP A 24 -22.27 -2.13 -1.29
C TRP A 24 -23.06 -1.97 0.01
N LEU A 25 -23.86 -2.97 0.37
CA LEU A 25 -24.60 -2.98 1.64
C LEU A 25 -23.65 -3.02 2.84
N GLU A 26 -22.55 -3.77 2.75
CA GLU A 26 -21.54 -3.84 3.80
C GLU A 26 -20.78 -2.51 3.95
N LEU A 27 -20.37 -1.88 2.84
CA LEU A 27 -19.80 -0.53 2.86
C LEU A 27 -20.77 0.47 3.50
N LYS A 28 -22.07 0.37 3.18
CA LYS A 28 -23.11 1.23 3.78
C LYS A 28 -23.22 0.99 5.28
N ARG A 29 -23.26 -0.27 5.71
CA ARG A 29 -23.34 -0.67 7.13
C ARG A 29 -22.17 -0.10 7.94
N THR A 30 -20.98 -0.06 7.35
CA THR A 30 -19.75 0.45 7.99
C THR A 30 -19.56 1.96 7.83
N GLY A 31 -20.62 2.69 7.47
CA GLY A 31 -20.64 4.15 7.38
C GLY A 31 -19.75 4.74 6.29
N LYS A 32 -19.35 3.92 5.30
CA LYS A 32 -18.54 4.41 4.18
C LYS A 32 -19.39 5.32 3.31
N TYR A 33 -18.73 6.33 2.74
CA TYR A 33 -19.40 7.14 1.74
C TYR A 33 -19.76 6.27 0.53
N LEU A 34 -21.02 6.35 0.12
CA LEU A 34 -21.56 5.74 -1.09
C LEU A 34 -22.56 6.71 -1.72
N SER A 35 -22.75 6.61 -3.04
CA SER A 35 -23.86 7.30 -3.70
C SER A 35 -25.17 6.77 -3.14
N THR A 36 -25.93 7.62 -2.44
CA THR A 36 -27.25 7.27 -1.88
C THR A 36 -28.35 8.13 -2.53
N PRO A 37 -29.43 7.54 -3.08
CA PRO A 37 -29.66 6.10 -3.24
C PRO A 37 -28.64 5.45 -4.19
N TYR A 38 -28.54 4.11 -4.14
CA TYR A 38 -27.71 3.35 -5.07
C TYR A 38 -28.02 3.77 -6.51
N SER A 39 -26.98 4.11 -7.27
CA SER A 39 -27.12 4.59 -8.63
C SER A 39 -25.98 4.06 -9.48
N ARG A 40 -26.32 3.34 -10.55
CA ARG A 40 -25.33 2.91 -11.55
C ARG A 40 -24.82 4.07 -12.42
N ASN A 41 -25.58 5.17 -12.47
CA ASN A 41 -25.23 6.35 -13.26
C ASN A 41 -24.21 7.25 -12.54
N LYS A 42 -23.98 7.05 -11.24
CA LYS A 42 -22.97 7.79 -10.47
C LYS A 42 -21.71 6.95 -10.38
N VAL A 43 -20.64 7.43 -11.00
CA VAL A 43 -19.34 6.76 -11.04
C VAL A 43 -18.35 7.59 -10.25
N LEU A 44 -17.72 6.96 -9.26
CA LEU A 44 -16.61 7.56 -8.52
C LEU A 44 -15.33 7.33 -9.31
N PHE A 45 -14.81 8.40 -9.91
CA PHE A 45 -13.45 8.39 -10.41
C PHE A 45 -12.51 8.52 -9.21
N GLY A 46 -11.47 7.70 -9.20
CA GLY A 46 -10.35 7.81 -8.26
C GLY A 46 -9.63 9.15 -8.42
N THR A 47 -8.35 9.22 -8.12
CA THR A 47 -7.64 10.50 -8.11
C THR A 47 -7.55 11.15 -9.49
N VAL A 48 -8.38 12.18 -9.71
CA VAL A 48 -8.40 13.03 -10.90
C VAL A 48 -7.50 14.24 -10.65
N SER A 49 -6.51 14.46 -11.53
CA SER A 49 -5.71 15.69 -11.51
C SER A 49 -6.56 16.89 -11.88
N GLU A 50 -6.32 18.03 -11.22
CA GLU A 50 -6.93 19.33 -11.55
C GLU A 50 -6.80 19.69 -13.04
N LYS A 51 -5.72 19.26 -13.71
CA LYS A 51 -5.48 19.51 -15.14
C LYS A 51 -6.52 18.83 -16.05
N LEU A 52 -7.19 17.79 -15.57
CA LEU A 52 -8.21 17.06 -16.32
C LEU A 52 -9.62 17.62 -16.11
N TRP A 53 -9.82 18.55 -15.18
CA TRP A 53 -11.15 19.04 -14.78
C TRP A 53 -11.96 19.66 -15.90
N ARG A 54 -11.31 20.27 -16.89
CA ARG A 54 -12.00 20.77 -18.10
C ARG A 54 -12.81 19.68 -18.83
N HIS A 55 -12.51 18.41 -18.59
CA HIS A 55 -13.22 17.27 -19.18
C HIS A 55 -14.37 16.75 -18.32
N PHE A 56 -14.58 17.31 -17.13
CA PHE A 56 -15.67 16.96 -16.20
C PHE A 56 -16.55 18.20 -16.00
N PRO A 57 -17.65 18.38 -16.77
CA PRO A 57 -18.53 19.53 -16.64
C PRO A 57 -19.09 19.66 -15.21
N LEU A 58 -19.21 20.89 -14.70
CA LEU A 58 -19.59 21.15 -13.30
C LEU A 58 -20.93 20.50 -12.94
N GLN A 59 -21.92 20.57 -13.83
CA GLN A 59 -23.25 19.99 -13.67
C GLN A 59 -23.23 18.46 -13.53
N ALA A 60 -22.18 17.81 -14.01
CA ALA A 60 -22.03 16.36 -13.93
C ALA A 60 -21.25 15.91 -12.70
N ARG A 61 -20.55 16.81 -11.99
CA ARG A 61 -19.83 16.49 -10.75
C ARG A 61 -20.82 16.49 -9.58
N THR A 62 -21.10 15.32 -9.03
CA THR A 62 -22.04 15.17 -7.91
C THR A 62 -21.34 15.21 -6.55
N ARG A 63 -20.03 14.96 -6.52
CA ARG A 63 -19.15 15.16 -5.36
C ARG A 63 -17.73 15.43 -5.85
N THR A 64 -17.02 16.28 -5.13
CA THR A 64 -15.57 16.47 -5.28
C THR A 64 -14.97 16.57 -3.89
N ASP A 65 -14.00 15.73 -3.58
CA ASP A 65 -13.34 15.76 -2.28
C ASP A 65 -12.39 16.95 -2.14
N ALA A 66 -12.06 17.29 -0.89
CA ALA A 66 -10.90 18.14 -0.61
C ALA A 66 -9.65 17.52 -1.25
N GLY A 67 -8.79 18.35 -1.82
CA GLY A 67 -7.64 17.89 -2.58
C GLY A 67 -6.69 17.00 -1.76
N TYR A 68 -6.06 16.06 -2.47
CA TYR A 68 -5.04 15.16 -1.97
C TYR A 68 -3.71 15.48 -2.66
N TRP A 69 -2.62 15.51 -1.89
CA TRP A 69 -1.28 15.55 -2.45
C TRP A 69 -0.91 14.17 -3.01
N LYS A 70 -0.45 14.15 -4.26
CA LYS A 70 0.18 12.99 -4.89
C LYS A 70 1.64 12.92 -4.47
N TYR A 71 1.97 11.93 -3.66
CA TYR A 71 3.35 11.61 -3.30
C TYR A 71 3.90 10.54 -4.26
N LEU A 72 5.14 10.72 -4.73
CA LEU A 72 5.90 9.68 -5.44
C LEU A 72 7.09 9.22 -4.61
N PHE A 73 7.36 7.92 -4.63
CA PHE A 73 8.50 7.29 -3.97
C PHE A 73 9.39 6.63 -5.03
N ARG A 74 10.69 6.83 -4.89
CA ARG A 74 11.70 6.07 -5.62
C ARG A 74 12.19 4.93 -4.73
N VAL A 75 11.83 3.70 -5.05
CA VAL A 75 12.17 2.52 -4.25
C VAL A 75 13.34 1.79 -4.89
N VAL A 76 14.51 1.82 -4.25
CA VAL A 76 15.73 1.17 -4.80
C VAL A 76 15.72 -0.32 -4.49
N GLU A 77 16.02 -1.13 -5.49
CA GLU A 77 16.07 -2.59 -5.38
C GLU A 77 17.42 -3.03 -4.77
N GLY A 78 17.39 -3.94 -3.78
CA GLY A 78 18.59 -4.66 -3.32
C GLY A 78 19.15 -4.35 -1.94
N GLU A 79 18.42 -3.72 -1.01
CA GLU A 79 18.78 -3.83 0.42
C GLU A 79 18.38 -5.22 0.94
N LYS A 80 19.20 -6.23 0.59
CA LYS A 80 19.21 -7.51 1.31
C LYS A 80 19.70 -7.23 2.72
N SER A 81 18.87 -7.58 3.71
CA SER A 81 19.24 -7.71 5.11
C SER A 81 20.63 -8.37 5.23
N LEU A 82 21.63 -7.61 5.68
CA LEU A 82 22.86 -8.20 6.20
C LEU A 82 22.44 -8.92 7.48
N SER A 83 22.26 -10.24 7.39
CA SER A 83 22.17 -11.10 8.57
C SER A 83 23.42 -10.86 9.41
N LEU A 84 23.22 -10.36 10.64
CA LEU A 84 24.27 -10.28 11.66
C LEU A 84 24.79 -11.70 11.93
N SER A 85 25.93 -12.06 11.33
CA SER A 85 26.78 -13.10 11.89
C SER A 85 27.39 -12.53 13.17
N SER A 86 26.98 -13.06 14.31
CA SER A 86 27.57 -12.78 15.63
C SER A 86 29.10 -12.89 15.57
N PRO A 87 29.85 -11.86 15.99
CA PRO A 87 31.25 -12.06 16.37
C PRO A 87 31.25 -12.81 17.70
N GLN A 88 31.80 -14.01 17.68
CA GLN A 88 32.11 -14.78 18.88
C GLN A 88 32.95 -13.93 19.84
N ASN A 89 32.57 -14.00 21.12
CA ASN A 89 33.37 -13.61 22.27
C ASN A 89 34.82 -14.09 22.12
N GLN A 90 35.76 -13.16 22.15
CA GLN A 90 37.07 -13.40 22.74
C GLN A 90 37.21 -12.43 23.91
N HIS A 91 37.16 -13.01 25.10
CA HIS A 91 37.76 -12.46 26.31
C HIS A 91 39.22 -12.11 26.00
N ASN A 92 39.65 -10.93 26.43
CA ASN A 92 40.95 -10.73 27.06
C ASN A 92 40.87 -9.49 27.93
N ASP A 93 41.13 -9.70 29.21
CA ASP A 93 41.45 -8.69 30.22
C ASP A 93 42.74 -7.95 29.80
N ASP A 94 42.83 -6.64 30.02
CA ASP A 94 43.95 -6.02 30.76
C ASP A 94 43.70 -4.53 31.06
N ASP A 95 44.34 -4.09 32.14
CA ASP A 95 44.17 -2.89 32.96
C ASP A 95 44.56 -1.53 32.33
N GLY A 96 44.11 -0.43 32.96
CA GLY A 96 45.01 0.72 33.19
C GLY A 96 44.55 2.15 32.83
N ALA A 97 43.91 2.81 33.80
CA ALA A 97 44.08 4.21 34.25
C ALA A 97 44.38 5.40 33.28
N GLY A 98 43.51 6.42 33.35
CA GLY A 98 43.91 7.80 33.69
C GLY A 98 43.81 8.91 32.62
N GLY A 99 43.09 10.00 32.95
CA GLY A 99 43.46 11.36 32.51
C GLY A 99 42.39 12.21 31.81
N ASN A 100 41.87 13.23 32.51
CA ASN A 100 40.99 14.31 32.05
C ASN A 100 41.54 15.13 30.86
N ARG A 101 40.66 15.57 29.94
CA ARG A 101 40.63 16.97 29.48
C ARG A 101 39.33 17.34 28.75
N GLU A 102 38.69 18.40 29.24
CA GLU A 102 37.61 19.14 28.58
C GLU A 102 38.16 19.92 27.38
N THR A 103 37.43 19.92 26.25
CA THR A 103 37.37 21.04 25.31
C THR A 103 36.08 21.01 24.50
N SER A 104 35.39 22.14 24.51
CA SER A 104 34.13 22.44 23.85
C SER A 104 34.36 23.03 22.46
N THR A 105 33.63 22.56 21.44
CA THR A 105 32.96 23.34 20.37
C THR A 105 32.26 22.42 19.35
N PRO A 106 31.05 22.78 18.85
CA PRO A 106 30.30 22.07 17.79
C PRO A 106 30.30 22.90 16.46
N PRO A 107 29.43 22.65 15.44
CA PRO A 107 28.87 21.40 14.89
C PRO A 107 28.97 21.37 13.33
N THR A 108 29.23 20.22 12.69
CA THR A 108 28.61 19.92 11.38
C THR A 108 28.74 18.42 11.06
N SER A 109 27.65 17.66 11.10
CA SER A 109 27.47 16.58 10.13
C SER A 109 25.99 16.40 9.85
N SER A 110 25.65 16.75 8.62
CA SER A 110 24.46 16.34 7.90
C SER A 110 24.43 14.81 7.85
N GLY A 111 23.75 14.21 8.84
CA GLY A 111 23.50 12.78 8.88
C GLY A 111 22.57 12.37 7.74
N VAL A 112 23.17 11.75 6.72
CA VAL A 112 22.46 10.91 5.75
C VAL A 112 21.69 9.85 6.55
N PRO A 113 20.37 9.66 6.34
CA PRO A 113 19.64 8.63 7.08
C PRO A 113 20.15 7.25 6.65
N SER A 114 20.75 6.56 7.62
CA SER A 114 21.23 5.18 7.56
C SER A 114 20.20 4.23 6.95
N SER A 115 20.64 3.49 5.93
CA SER A 115 19.99 2.40 5.20
C SER A 115 19.90 1.12 6.03
N GLY A 116 19.27 1.21 7.20
CA GLY A 116 18.98 0.06 8.06
C GLY A 116 17.57 -0.48 7.82
N VAL A 117 17.41 -1.81 7.92
CA VAL A 117 16.10 -2.48 8.10
C VAL A 117 15.24 -1.60 9.00
N PRO A 118 13.96 -1.29 8.66
CA PRO A 118 13.12 -0.50 9.54
C PRO A 118 13.03 -1.17 10.91
N LEU A 119 13.82 -0.67 11.86
CA LEU A 119 13.84 -1.17 13.22
C LEU A 119 12.48 -0.89 13.82
N LEU A 120 11.65 -1.92 13.91
CA LEU A 120 10.45 -1.86 14.72
C LEU A 120 10.88 -1.64 16.17
N PRO A 121 10.19 -0.76 16.92
CA PRO A 121 10.39 -0.65 18.35
C PRO A 121 10.23 -2.03 19.02
N PRO A 122 10.93 -2.29 20.13
CA PRO A 122 10.74 -3.52 20.90
C PRO A 122 9.27 -3.78 21.24
N GLY A 123 8.85 -5.03 21.18
CA GLY A 123 7.48 -5.44 21.47
C GLY A 123 6.50 -5.34 20.28
N TYR A 124 6.99 -5.03 19.08
CA TYR A 124 6.20 -5.06 17.85
C TYR A 124 6.79 -6.00 16.82
N GLU A 125 5.91 -6.52 15.97
CA GLU A 125 6.29 -7.38 14.86
C GLU A 125 5.36 -7.17 13.67
N PHE A 126 5.92 -7.36 12.47
CA PHE A 126 5.14 -7.41 11.24
C PHE A 126 4.53 -8.80 11.06
N GLY A 127 3.46 -8.90 10.28
CA GLY A 127 3.09 -10.16 9.66
C GLY A 127 1.86 -10.04 8.78
N PRO A 128 1.37 -11.18 8.26
CA PRO A 128 0.26 -11.20 7.32
C PRO A 128 -1.04 -10.69 7.96
N MET A 129 -1.92 -10.13 7.14
CA MET A 129 -3.26 -9.70 7.56
C MET A 129 -4.24 -10.85 7.39
N ARG A 130 -4.90 -11.26 8.46
CA ARG A 130 -5.93 -12.31 8.44
C ARG A 130 -7.26 -11.74 7.95
N PRO A 131 -8.23 -12.58 7.55
CA PRO A 131 -9.58 -12.12 7.20
C PRO A 131 -10.25 -11.24 8.27
N SER A 132 -10.06 -11.56 9.56
CA SER A 132 -10.57 -10.76 10.69
C SER A 132 -9.87 -9.40 10.82
N ASP A 133 -8.57 -9.31 10.50
CA ASP A 133 -7.86 -8.04 10.46
C ASP A 133 -8.36 -7.20 9.27
N LEU A 134 -8.65 -7.80 8.10
CA LEU A 134 -9.25 -7.09 6.97
C LEU A 134 -10.64 -6.53 7.29
N GLN A 135 -11.44 -7.28 8.05
CA GLN A 135 -12.72 -6.77 8.57
C GLN A 135 -12.50 -5.57 9.48
N THR A 136 -11.48 -5.61 10.33
CA THR A 136 -11.12 -4.48 11.21
C THR A 136 -10.74 -3.24 10.38
N VAL A 137 -9.97 -3.40 9.30
CA VAL A 137 -9.66 -2.31 8.36
C VAL A 137 -10.93 -1.73 7.75
N LEU A 138 -11.83 -2.59 7.29
CA LEU A 138 -13.11 -2.17 6.72
C LEU A 138 -13.95 -1.43 7.76
N ASP A 139 -14.05 -1.91 8.99
CA ASP A 139 -14.88 -1.27 10.02
C ASP A 139 -14.29 0.06 10.50
N ARG A 140 -12.96 0.16 10.63
CA ARG A 140 -12.28 1.32 11.26
C ARG A 140 -11.82 2.41 10.31
N THR A 141 -11.61 2.11 9.02
CA THR A 141 -11.13 3.13 8.07
C THR A 141 -12.30 3.82 7.34
N PRO A 142 -12.20 5.12 6.99
CA PRO A 142 -13.25 5.80 6.22
C PRO A 142 -13.17 5.51 4.71
N ILE A 143 -12.11 4.85 4.25
CA ILE A 143 -11.85 4.62 2.83
C ILE A 143 -12.76 3.48 2.33
N PRO A 144 -13.60 3.70 1.30
CA PRO A 144 -14.58 2.71 0.83
C PRO A 144 -13.89 1.60 0.00
N ARG A 145 -13.17 0.69 0.66
CA ARG A 145 -12.59 -0.52 0.05
C ARG A 145 -13.39 -1.75 0.48
N THR A 146 -13.81 -2.59 -0.45
CA THR A 146 -14.49 -3.85 -0.13
C THR A 146 -13.48 -4.88 0.37
N LEU A 147 -13.94 -5.91 1.11
CA LEU A 147 -13.07 -7.01 1.54
C LEU A 147 -12.41 -7.71 0.34
N ALA A 148 -13.16 -7.93 -0.75
CA ALA A 148 -12.62 -8.52 -1.98
C ALA A 148 -11.48 -7.68 -2.58
N THR A 149 -11.56 -6.34 -2.47
CA THR A 149 -10.47 -5.46 -2.90
C THR A 149 -9.26 -5.59 -1.97
N LEU A 150 -9.48 -5.55 -0.65
CA LEU A 150 -8.39 -5.61 0.33
C LEU A 150 -7.61 -6.93 0.25
N ARG A 151 -8.28 -8.05 -0.02
CA ARG A 151 -7.65 -9.38 -0.22
C ARG A 151 -6.69 -9.43 -1.41
N GLN A 152 -6.88 -8.58 -2.42
CA GLN A 152 -6.06 -8.56 -3.62
C GLN A 152 -4.84 -7.64 -3.52
N PHE A 153 -4.72 -6.89 -2.43
CA PHE A 153 -3.62 -5.95 -2.23
C PHE A 153 -2.51 -6.63 -1.44
N VAL A 154 -1.27 -6.27 -1.77
CA VAL A 154 -0.14 -6.59 -0.88
C VAL A 154 -0.41 -5.87 0.43
N SER A 155 -0.47 -6.61 1.53
CA SER A 155 -0.85 -6.07 2.83
C SER A 155 0.18 -6.43 3.89
N LEU A 156 0.23 -5.60 4.92
CA LEU A 156 1.09 -5.82 6.06
C LEU A 156 0.39 -5.34 7.33
N GLY A 157 0.31 -6.22 8.31
CA GLY A 157 -0.14 -5.88 9.65
C GLY A 157 1.03 -5.67 10.59
N LEU A 158 0.79 -4.85 11.61
CA LEU A 158 1.66 -4.66 12.75
C LEU A 158 0.93 -5.14 14.00
N PHE A 159 1.61 -5.92 14.82
CA PHE A 159 1.03 -6.58 15.96
C PHE A 159 1.94 -6.41 17.18
N ARG A 160 1.33 -6.41 18.36
CA ARG A 160 2.07 -6.40 19.62
C ARG A 160 2.55 -7.82 19.92
N ARG A 161 3.81 -7.96 20.32
CA ARG A 161 4.27 -9.20 20.95
C ARG A 161 3.67 -9.23 22.35
N ASP A 162 2.83 -10.21 22.61
CA ASP A 162 2.37 -10.44 23.98
C ASP A 162 3.53 -11.01 24.79
N GLU A 163 3.80 -10.44 25.97
CA GLU A 163 4.80 -10.98 26.91
C GLU A 163 4.30 -12.27 27.60
N GLN A 164 3.00 -12.54 27.52
CA GLN A 164 2.41 -13.80 27.94
C GLN A 164 1.69 -14.45 26.76
N PRO A 165 1.87 -15.75 26.52
CA PRO A 165 1.10 -16.46 25.51
C PRO A 165 -0.39 -16.32 25.84
N SER A 166 -1.12 -15.58 25.00
CA SER A 166 -2.57 -15.56 25.05
C SER A 166 -3.08 -17.01 25.04
N PRO A 167 -4.08 -17.39 25.86
CA PRO A 167 -4.53 -18.78 26.02
C PRO A 167 -5.32 -19.32 24.80
N GLY A 168 -5.02 -18.85 23.60
CA GLY A 168 -5.58 -19.34 22.35
C GLY A 168 -4.49 -19.36 21.26
N PRO A 169 -4.68 -20.14 20.18
CA PRO A 169 -3.67 -20.35 19.14
C PRO A 169 -3.43 -19.12 18.23
N GLY A 170 -3.88 -17.94 18.62
CA GLY A 170 -3.91 -16.76 17.75
C GLY A 170 -3.06 -15.61 18.27
N ARG A 171 -2.31 -15.01 17.34
CA ARG A 171 -1.78 -13.64 17.47
C ARG A 171 -2.89 -12.65 17.83
N GLY A 172 -2.61 -11.64 18.67
CA GLY A 172 -3.55 -10.55 18.97
C GLY A 172 -4.05 -9.78 17.74
N PRO A 173 -4.97 -8.80 17.90
CA PRO A 173 -5.45 -7.98 16.78
C PRO A 173 -4.33 -7.09 16.21
N ALA A 174 -4.44 -6.76 14.92
CA ALA A 174 -3.53 -5.79 14.31
C ALA A 174 -3.67 -4.41 14.97
N VAL A 175 -2.55 -3.84 15.42
CA VAL A 175 -2.46 -2.49 16.02
C VAL A 175 -2.03 -1.41 15.01
N GLY A 176 -1.72 -1.84 13.78
CA GLY A 176 -1.45 -1.00 12.63
C GLY A 176 -1.47 -1.83 11.36
N TRP A 177 -1.68 -1.19 10.21
CA TRP A 177 -1.78 -1.88 8.93
C TRP A 177 -1.50 -0.93 7.78
N GLY A 178 -1.29 -1.48 6.59
CA GLY A 178 -1.18 -0.73 5.35
C GLY A 178 -1.22 -1.66 4.14
N PHE A 179 -1.48 -1.08 2.98
CA PHE A 179 -1.69 -1.82 1.75
C PHE A 179 -0.95 -1.16 0.58
N LEU A 180 -0.49 -1.98 -0.37
CA LEU A 180 -0.08 -1.56 -1.70
C LEU A 180 -1.12 -2.03 -2.72
N GLY A 181 -1.74 -1.08 -3.41
CA GLY A 181 -2.60 -1.37 -4.55
C GLY A 181 -1.80 -1.96 -5.72
N LYS A 182 -2.52 -2.55 -6.69
CA LYS A 182 -1.93 -3.17 -7.90
C LYS A 182 -1.11 -2.18 -8.75
N ASP A 183 -1.35 -0.89 -8.58
CA ASP A 183 -0.65 0.22 -9.21
C ASP A 183 0.49 0.79 -8.34
N ALA A 184 0.94 0.04 -7.33
CA ALA A 184 1.90 0.44 -6.31
C ALA A 184 1.47 1.66 -5.48
N SER A 185 0.16 1.83 -5.28
CA SER A 185 -0.39 2.84 -4.37
C SER A 185 -0.29 2.43 -2.90
N LEU A 186 0.53 3.10 -2.11
CA LEU A 186 0.50 3.00 -0.65
C LEU A 186 -0.80 3.63 -0.14
N SER A 187 -1.65 2.81 0.46
CA SER A 187 -3.00 3.18 0.85
C SER A 187 -3.41 2.54 2.18
N SER A 188 -4.45 3.10 2.79
CA SER A 188 -5.02 2.63 4.06
C SER A 188 -3.99 2.45 5.18
N LEU A 189 -2.93 3.25 5.19
CA LEU A 189 -1.89 3.21 6.23
C LEU A 189 -2.45 3.72 7.56
N HIS A 190 -2.39 2.90 8.60
CA HIS A 190 -2.98 3.20 9.90
C HIS A 190 -2.12 2.69 11.06
N THR A 191 -2.23 3.39 12.18
CA THR A 191 -1.76 2.94 13.49
C THR A 191 -2.81 3.33 14.51
N GLU A 192 -3.21 2.38 15.33
CA GLU A 192 -4.20 2.58 16.37
C GLU A 192 -3.76 3.70 17.32
N PRO A 193 -4.68 4.58 17.77
CA PRO A 193 -4.36 5.79 18.54
C PRO A 193 -3.39 5.56 19.72
N GLU A 194 -3.61 4.51 20.50
CA GLU A 194 -2.84 4.11 21.68
C GLU A 194 -1.42 3.60 21.36
N HIS A 195 -1.15 3.30 20.09
CA HIS A 195 0.17 2.88 19.60
C HIS A 195 0.92 3.97 18.81
N ARG A 196 0.32 5.16 18.62
CA ARG A 196 0.95 6.26 17.86
C ARG A 196 2.17 6.86 18.58
N GLY A 197 2.92 7.68 17.85
CA GLY A 197 4.11 8.37 18.37
C GLY A 197 5.39 7.53 18.39
N LYS A 198 5.32 6.24 18.07
CA LYS A 198 6.44 5.30 18.10
C LYS A 198 7.12 5.04 16.74
N GLY A 199 6.80 5.83 15.72
CA GLY A 199 7.34 5.67 14.36
C GLY A 199 6.77 4.50 13.54
N LEU A 200 5.76 3.80 14.06
CA LEU A 200 5.20 2.56 13.50
C LEU A 200 4.70 2.71 12.05
N ALA A 201 3.96 3.79 11.74
CA ALA A 201 3.48 4.04 10.39
C ALA A 201 4.61 4.18 9.36
N VAL A 202 5.74 4.79 9.76
CA VAL A 202 6.92 4.92 8.88
C VAL A 202 7.59 3.56 8.70
N ALA A 203 7.73 2.76 9.76
CA ALA A 203 8.29 1.41 9.64
C ALA A 203 7.43 0.53 8.73
N LEU A 204 6.11 0.55 8.91
CA LEU A 204 5.17 -0.24 8.12
C LEU A 204 5.12 0.21 6.65
N GLY A 205 5.08 1.52 6.38
CA GLY A 205 5.15 2.04 5.01
C GLY A 205 6.46 1.67 4.30
N ARG A 206 7.60 1.70 5.01
CA ARG A 206 8.90 1.32 4.43
C ARG A 206 8.95 -0.16 4.08
N GLU A 207 8.48 -1.02 4.98
CA GLU A 207 8.46 -2.46 4.72
C GLU A 207 7.50 -2.83 3.58
N LEU A 208 6.34 -2.17 3.48
CA LEU A 208 5.45 -2.33 2.31
C LEU A 208 6.14 -1.94 1.01
N LEU A 209 6.74 -0.74 0.94
CA LEU A 209 7.46 -0.30 -0.25
C LEU A 209 8.57 -1.27 -0.65
N ARG A 210 9.29 -1.85 0.33
CA ARG A 210 10.28 -2.90 0.07
C ARG A 210 9.66 -4.15 -0.56
N ARG A 211 8.49 -4.58 -0.07
CA ARG A 211 7.73 -5.75 -0.58
C ARG A 211 7.16 -5.58 -1.98
N GLN A 212 7.12 -4.35 -2.52
CA GLN A 212 6.68 -4.09 -3.88
C GLN A 212 7.39 -4.96 -4.94
N HIS A 213 8.64 -5.36 -4.68
CA HIS A 213 9.47 -6.16 -5.60
C HIS A 213 9.35 -7.67 -5.38
N VAL A 214 8.74 -8.11 -4.28
CA VAL A 214 8.72 -9.53 -3.88
C VAL A 214 7.48 -10.25 -4.39
N VAL A 215 6.42 -9.51 -4.72
CA VAL A 215 5.12 -10.11 -5.04
C VAL A 215 4.75 -9.80 -6.49
N SER A 216 4.91 -10.78 -7.38
CA SER A 216 3.92 -10.92 -8.44
C SER A 216 2.57 -11.14 -7.75
N PRO A 217 1.48 -10.45 -8.10
CA PRO A 217 0.18 -10.59 -7.42
C PRO A 217 -0.34 -12.03 -7.28
N SER A 218 0.21 -12.97 -8.05
CA SER A 218 -0.03 -14.42 -7.94
C SER A 218 0.55 -15.08 -6.69
N ASP A 219 1.67 -14.58 -6.17
CA ASP A 219 2.49 -15.32 -5.20
C ASP A 219 2.07 -15.02 -3.75
N ALA A 220 1.60 -13.80 -3.47
CA ALA A 220 1.07 -13.44 -2.14
C ALA A 220 -0.29 -14.05 -1.83
N ALA A 221 -1.08 -14.40 -2.84
CA ALA A 221 -2.32 -15.15 -2.65
C ALA A 221 -2.03 -16.62 -2.28
N ALA A 222 -0.99 -17.21 -2.90
CA ALA A 222 -0.56 -18.57 -2.63
C ALA A 222 0.05 -18.73 -1.22
N GLU A 223 0.85 -17.76 -0.75
CA GLU A 223 1.40 -17.80 0.61
C GLU A 223 0.32 -17.67 1.70
N ALA A 224 -0.71 -16.85 1.46
CA ALA A 224 -1.83 -16.69 2.40
C ALA A 224 -2.75 -17.93 2.46
N GLU A 225 -2.81 -18.74 1.40
CA GLU A 225 -3.54 -20.01 1.37
C GLU A 225 -2.70 -21.15 1.97
N ALA A 226 -1.38 -21.15 1.78
CA ALA A 226 -0.47 -22.14 2.36
C ALA A 226 -0.39 -22.06 3.90
N GLU A 227 -0.43 -20.85 4.49
CA GLU A 227 -0.47 -20.68 5.96
C GLU A 227 -1.77 -21.22 6.59
N VAL A 228 -2.87 -21.35 5.81
CA VAL A 228 -4.14 -21.91 6.27
C VAL A 228 -4.18 -23.44 6.15
N GLU A 229 -3.37 -24.01 5.26
CA GLU A 229 -3.21 -25.46 5.12
C GLU A 229 -2.18 -26.04 6.10
N GLU A 230 -1.13 -25.29 6.47
CA GLU A 230 -0.11 -25.75 7.43
C GLU A 230 -0.65 -25.95 8.86
N GLU A 231 -1.74 -25.27 9.25
CA GLU A 231 -2.43 -25.53 10.52
C GLU A 231 -3.25 -26.85 10.51
N LYS A 232 -3.40 -27.53 9.36
CA LYS A 232 -4.20 -28.75 9.22
C LYS A 232 -3.43 -30.04 8.99
N GLU A 233 -2.14 -30.00 8.66
CA GLU A 233 -1.39 -31.20 8.22
C GLU A 233 -0.41 -31.78 9.26
N GLY A 234 -0.79 -31.75 10.53
CA GLY A 234 -0.10 -32.50 11.57
C GLY A 234 -0.47 -33.99 11.64
N GLU A 235 -0.52 -34.76 10.53
CA GLU A 235 -0.61 -36.25 10.61
C GLU A 235 -0.20 -37.03 9.32
N ILE A 236 1.04 -37.53 9.30
CA ILE A 236 1.55 -38.83 8.76
C ILE A 236 1.50 -39.18 7.24
N SER A 237 2.72 -39.16 6.64
CA SER A 237 3.44 -40.17 5.80
C SER A 237 3.40 -40.27 4.25
N HIS A 238 4.64 -40.39 3.74
CA HIS A 238 5.22 -41.26 2.70
C HIS A 238 4.72 -41.32 1.23
N GLY A 239 5.69 -41.13 0.31
CA GLY A 239 5.75 -41.74 -1.04
C GLY A 239 5.91 -40.71 -2.16
N ASP A 240 7.11 -40.44 -2.68
CA ASP A 240 7.84 -41.12 -3.77
C ASP A 240 7.81 -40.30 -5.09
N VAL A 241 8.87 -40.51 -5.87
CA VAL A 241 9.55 -39.66 -6.85
C VAL A 241 8.88 -39.65 -8.23
N GLY A 242 8.85 -38.48 -8.88
CA GLY A 242 8.45 -38.36 -10.29
C GLY A 242 9.06 -37.15 -11.01
N ARG A 243 10.16 -37.38 -11.74
CA ARG A 243 10.83 -36.41 -12.64
C ARG A 243 9.96 -36.04 -13.85
N GLY A 244 9.90 -34.75 -14.21
CA GLY A 244 9.36 -34.29 -15.49
C GLY A 244 10.09 -33.06 -16.03
N ARG A 245 10.96 -33.26 -17.04
CA ARG A 245 11.68 -32.22 -17.81
C ARG A 245 10.71 -31.49 -18.76
N GLY A 246 10.73 -30.15 -18.75
CA GLY A 246 10.01 -29.29 -19.71
C GLY A 246 10.90 -28.22 -20.32
N ASN A 247 10.96 -28.22 -21.65
CA ASN A 247 11.83 -27.47 -22.57
C ASN A 247 11.81 -25.93 -22.43
N ARG A 248 13.00 -25.29 -22.41
CA ARG A 248 13.20 -23.85 -22.61
C ARG A 248 13.20 -23.51 -24.10
N SER A 249 12.25 -22.69 -24.54
CA SER A 249 12.25 -22.06 -25.86
C SER A 249 13.23 -20.87 -25.88
N ARG A 250 14.14 -20.87 -26.87
CA ARG A 250 15.14 -19.84 -27.15
C ARG A 250 14.53 -18.77 -28.05
N TYR A 251 14.51 -17.52 -27.61
CA TYR A 251 14.44 -16.36 -28.49
C TYR A 251 15.71 -15.51 -28.32
N PRO A 252 16.25 -14.92 -29.40
CA PRO A 252 17.55 -14.26 -29.38
C PRO A 252 17.41 -12.84 -28.81
N THR A 253 18.19 -12.53 -27.78
CA THR A 253 18.26 -11.17 -27.22
C THR A 253 19.27 -10.38 -28.04
N ILE A 254 18.81 -9.29 -28.66
CA ILE A 254 19.64 -8.29 -29.34
C ILE A 254 20.39 -7.49 -28.29
N ASP A 255 21.71 -7.50 -28.39
CA ASP A 255 22.64 -6.91 -27.43
C ASP A 255 22.84 -5.42 -27.74
N TYR A 256 22.22 -4.53 -26.95
CA TYR A 256 22.50 -3.10 -26.99
C TYR A 256 23.55 -2.78 -25.91
N SER A 257 24.82 -2.86 -26.28
CA SER A 257 25.90 -2.36 -25.42
C SER A 257 25.79 -0.83 -25.33
N ARG A 258 25.26 -0.32 -24.21
CA ARG A 258 25.39 1.10 -23.86
C ARG A 258 26.07 1.22 -22.50
N SER A 259 27.31 1.72 -22.54
CA SER A 259 28.02 2.22 -21.37
C SER A 259 27.23 3.36 -20.75
N THR A 260 26.65 3.15 -19.57
CA THR A 260 26.17 4.19 -18.66
C THR A 260 26.26 3.64 -17.24
N THR A 261 26.80 4.44 -16.31
CA THR A 261 26.88 4.18 -14.87
C THR A 261 25.75 3.28 -14.36
N SER A 262 26.10 2.16 -13.72
CA SER A 262 25.16 1.17 -13.17
C SER A 262 24.30 1.79 -12.06
N ALA A 263 23.30 2.59 -12.44
CA ALA A 263 22.25 3.02 -11.53
C ALA A 263 21.55 1.76 -11.03
N LYS A 264 21.53 1.57 -9.71
CA LYS A 264 20.77 0.48 -9.10
C LYS A 264 19.34 0.49 -9.66
N PRO A 265 18.78 -0.67 -10.02
CA PRO A 265 17.39 -0.74 -10.45
C PRO A 265 16.49 -0.18 -9.35
N PHE A 266 15.42 0.50 -9.75
CA PHE A 266 14.47 1.10 -8.84
C PHE A 266 13.06 1.03 -9.42
N ALA A 267 12.06 0.93 -8.55
CA ALA A 267 10.64 1.02 -8.88
C ALA A 267 10.04 2.34 -8.39
N TRP A 268 8.89 2.68 -8.95
CA TRP A 268 8.06 3.79 -8.48
C TRP A 268 6.88 3.28 -7.66
N ALA A 269 6.59 3.97 -6.57
CA ALA A 269 5.34 3.84 -5.83
C ALA A 269 4.72 5.22 -5.64
N HIS A 270 3.46 5.27 -5.22
CA HIS A 270 2.77 6.53 -4.97
C HIS A 270 1.79 6.45 -3.81
N ALA A 271 1.35 7.60 -3.31
CA ALA A 271 0.28 7.70 -2.31
C ALA A 271 -0.53 8.97 -2.53
N ASP A 272 -1.81 8.91 -2.16
CA ASP A 272 -2.71 10.06 -2.17
C ASP A 272 -3.05 10.42 -0.73
N VAL A 273 -2.63 11.61 -0.29
CA VAL A 273 -2.81 12.04 1.10
C VAL A 273 -3.58 13.34 1.16
N SER A 274 -4.70 13.35 1.90
CA SER A 274 -5.53 14.54 2.07
C SER A 274 -4.70 15.74 2.51
N GLN A 275 -4.96 16.91 1.92
CA GLN A 275 -4.28 18.16 2.23
C GLN A 275 -4.33 18.50 3.73
N SER A 276 -5.45 18.17 4.40
CA SER A 276 -5.63 18.43 5.83
C SER A 276 -4.96 17.39 6.73
N ASN A 277 -4.56 16.24 6.20
CA ASN A 277 -3.93 15.15 6.97
C ASN A 277 -2.42 15.35 7.11
N THR A 278 -2.03 16.34 7.91
CA THR A 278 -0.61 16.69 8.16
C THR A 278 0.20 15.53 8.75
N ALA A 279 -0.42 14.66 9.57
CA ALA A 279 0.27 13.51 10.13
C ALA A 279 0.72 12.52 9.04
N SER A 280 -0.17 12.17 8.11
CA SER A 280 0.14 11.24 7.02
C SER A 280 1.11 11.85 6.02
N ARG A 281 1.04 13.17 5.76
CA ARG A 281 2.01 13.88 4.91
C ARG A 281 3.43 13.77 5.45
N ARG A 282 3.62 14.01 6.75
CA ARG A 282 4.91 13.82 7.42
C ARG A 282 5.41 12.38 7.35
N VAL A 283 4.51 11.39 7.39
CA VAL A 283 4.88 9.98 7.20
C VAL A 283 5.40 9.77 5.78
N MET A 284 4.70 10.26 4.75
CA MET A 284 5.16 10.15 3.35
C MET A 284 6.51 10.82 3.13
N GLU A 285 6.73 12.02 3.68
CA GLU A 285 8.00 12.74 3.61
C GLU A 285 9.14 11.95 4.27
N LYS A 286 8.90 11.35 5.45
CA LYS A 286 9.88 10.49 6.14
C LYS A 286 10.18 9.18 5.41
N LEU A 287 9.27 8.73 4.55
CA LEU A 287 9.49 7.60 3.65
C LEU A 287 10.28 8.00 2.39
N GLY A 288 10.65 9.28 2.24
CA GLY A 288 11.32 9.80 1.06
C GLY A 288 10.35 10.18 -0.07
N GLY A 289 9.05 10.25 0.22
CA GLY A 289 8.04 10.64 -0.74
C GLY A 289 8.11 12.14 -1.06
N MET A 290 8.03 12.46 -2.35
CA MET A 290 7.95 13.83 -2.84
C MET A 290 6.51 14.18 -3.20
N ALA A 291 5.95 15.21 -2.57
CA ALA A 291 4.66 15.77 -2.98
C ALA A 291 4.83 16.53 -4.30
N LEU A 292 4.04 16.18 -5.32
CA LEU A 292 4.17 16.78 -6.65
C LEU A 292 2.97 17.64 -7.04
N TRP A 293 1.78 17.04 -7.11
CA TRP A 293 0.58 17.73 -7.57
C TRP A 293 -0.66 17.33 -6.77
N MET A 294 -1.72 18.10 -6.94
CA MET A 294 -3.01 17.83 -6.31
C MET A 294 -3.89 16.93 -7.19
N VAL A 295 -4.58 16.01 -6.53
CA VAL A 295 -5.58 15.13 -7.12
C VAL A 295 -6.82 15.07 -6.24
N MET A 296 -7.97 14.77 -6.83
CA MET A 296 -9.25 14.75 -6.12
C MET A 296 -10.04 13.51 -6.51
N TRP A 297 -10.70 12.90 -5.54
CA TRP A 297 -11.74 11.91 -5.82
C TRP A 297 -12.97 12.68 -6.28
N THR A 298 -13.57 12.24 -7.39
CA THR A 298 -14.68 12.97 -8.01
C THR A 298 -15.76 11.99 -8.42
N GLU A 299 -16.96 12.16 -7.85
CA GLU A 299 -18.15 11.43 -8.27
C GLU A 299 -18.81 12.18 -9.41
N VAL A 300 -19.23 11.41 -10.41
CA VAL A 300 -19.68 11.93 -11.69
C VAL A 300 -20.96 11.23 -12.11
N ASP A 301 -21.96 12.01 -12.51
CA ASP A 301 -23.20 11.55 -13.13
C ASP A 301 -23.01 11.35 -14.64
N MET A 302 -22.99 10.10 -15.08
CA MET A 302 -22.69 9.69 -16.44
C MET A 302 -23.73 10.16 -17.47
N GLU A 303 -24.98 10.41 -17.07
CA GLU A 303 -25.98 10.97 -17.98
C GLU A 303 -25.67 12.44 -18.26
N LYS A 304 -25.39 13.20 -17.20
CA LYS A 304 -25.02 14.63 -17.29
C LYS A 304 -23.69 14.85 -18.00
N MET A 305 -22.75 13.91 -17.85
CA MET A 305 -21.47 13.94 -18.56
C MET A 305 -21.62 13.92 -20.07
N LEU A 306 -22.62 13.21 -20.59
CA LEU A 306 -22.78 12.99 -22.02
C LEU A 306 -23.87 13.88 -22.63
N SER A 307 -24.85 14.35 -21.86
CA SER A 307 -25.89 15.29 -22.32
C SER A 307 -25.34 16.70 -22.56
N SER A 308 -24.35 17.12 -21.78
CA SER A 308 -23.71 18.44 -21.88
C SER A 308 -22.86 18.65 -23.15
N SER A 309 -22.68 17.61 -23.96
CA SER A 309 -21.91 17.66 -25.21
C SER A 309 -22.77 17.79 -26.48
N GLY A 310 -24.10 17.91 -26.33
CA GLY A 310 -25.05 17.94 -27.45
C GLY A 310 -25.51 19.34 -27.89
N SER A 311 -25.27 20.40 -27.10
CA SER A 311 -25.86 21.72 -27.37
C SER A 311 -24.96 22.69 -28.16
N SER A 312 -23.79 22.27 -28.63
CA SER A 312 -22.85 23.15 -29.37
C SER A 312 -22.80 22.89 -30.89
N SER A 313 -23.87 22.37 -31.50
CA SER A 313 -23.89 22.11 -32.96
C SER A 313 -25.07 22.72 -33.75
N LEU A 314 -25.84 23.65 -33.15
CA LEU A 314 -26.99 24.28 -33.82
C LEU A 314 -26.96 25.82 -33.77
N ALA A 315 -25.78 26.42 -33.88
CA ALA A 315 -25.65 27.84 -34.17
C ALA A 315 -24.54 28.03 -35.21
N SER A 316 -24.93 27.98 -36.48
CA SER A 316 -24.22 28.55 -37.62
C SER A 316 -25.28 29.08 -38.58
#